data_AF-A0AAD9YAP8-F1
#
_entry.id   AF-A0AAD9YAP8-F1
#
_cell.length_a   1.000
_cell.length_b   1.000
_cell.length_c   1.000
_cell.angle_alpha   90.00
_cell.angle_beta   90.00
_cell.angle_gamma   90.00
#
_symmetry.space_group_name_H-M   'P 1'
#
loop_
_entity.id
_entity.type
_entity.pdbx_description
1 polymer ?
#
loop_
_entity_poly.entity_id
_entity_poly.type
_entity_poly.pdbx_seq_one_letter_code
_entity_poly.pdbx_strand_id
1 'polypeptide(L)'
;MKAQTILSALLPAMAMAAPPADKRAAKPPAFYLAGDSTTAKQSEGGGGWGNGFLSFLKSPAKGTNYGVNGRTTVDYVSGGYWATVKKAVTDSVKDFDVYVTIQFGHNDQKPEKNISLDQYQTNLGNLAKEIKALGATPILVTPLTRRSFSNGVVTNNLANERERTIAAATETKTTYIDLNLNSRKFVQAIGEDKAHSYNLKADDNTHLNAEGSVVFGRLVADLVLQKETQLASYFNANKTLSDEIWKAINSSTV
;
A
#
# COMPACT_ATOMS: atom_id res chain seq x y z
N MET A 1 -39.57 71.28 -9.81
CA MET A 1 -38.95 69.98 -10.12
C MET A 1 -39.72 68.90 -9.38
N LYS A 2 -40.38 67.97 -10.08
CA LYS A 2 -41.07 66.81 -9.49
C LYS A 2 -40.30 65.56 -9.92
N ALA A 3 -39.75 64.81 -8.97
CA ALA A 3 -39.04 63.56 -9.22
C ALA A 3 -40.05 62.40 -9.29
N GLN A 4 -40.08 61.68 -10.42
CA GLN A 4 -40.82 60.44 -10.58
C GLN A 4 -39.96 59.26 -10.11
N THR A 5 -40.50 58.47 -9.19
CA THR A 5 -39.89 57.21 -8.71
C THR A 5 -40.46 56.07 -9.56
N ILE A 6 -39.60 55.34 -10.27
CA ILE A 6 -39.97 54.13 -11.02
C ILE A 6 -39.75 52.93 -10.09
N LEU A 7 -40.82 52.19 -9.81
CA LEU A 7 -40.82 50.98 -9.00
C LEU A 7 -40.59 49.77 -9.92
N SER A 8 -39.41 49.14 -9.86
CA SER A 8 -39.15 47.87 -10.55
C SER A 8 -39.71 46.70 -9.74
N ALA A 9 -40.66 45.96 -10.31
CA ALA A 9 -41.16 44.72 -9.74
C ALA A 9 -40.16 43.58 -9.99
N LEU A 10 -39.59 43.01 -8.92
CA LEU A 10 -38.88 41.73 -8.98
C LEU A 10 -39.89 40.56 -8.96
N LEU A 11 -39.86 39.73 -9.99
CA LEU A 11 -40.51 38.42 -9.97
C LEU A 11 -39.63 37.41 -9.21
N PRO A 12 -40.20 36.56 -8.33
CA PRO A 12 -39.43 35.54 -7.64
C PRO A 12 -39.12 34.38 -8.59
N ALA A 13 -37.82 34.09 -8.76
CA ALA A 13 -37.36 32.90 -9.46
C ALA A 13 -37.62 31.67 -8.56
N MET A 14 -38.52 30.78 -9.00
CA MET A 14 -38.66 29.45 -8.40
C MET A 14 -37.44 28.59 -8.75
N ALA A 15 -36.60 28.29 -7.76
CA ALA A 15 -35.55 27.30 -7.89
C ALA A 15 -36.18 25.89 -7.93
N MET A 16 -36.02 25.19 -9.05
CA MET A 16 -36.33 23.75 -9.10
C MET A 16 -35.24 22.99 -8.35
N ALA A 17 -35.62 22.29 -7.28
CA ALA A 17 -34.72 21.38 -6.57
C ALA A 17 -34.40 20.17 -7.46
N ALA A 18 -33.11 19.92 -7.68
CA ALA A 18 -32.65 18.70 -8.34
C ALA A 18 -33.05 17.46 -7.51
N PRO A 19 -33.45 16.35 -8.15
CA PRO A 19 -33.74 15.11 -7.43
C PRO A 19 -32.51 14.63 -6.66
N PRO A 20 -32.68 14.01 -5.48
CA PRO A 20 -31.57 13.48 -4.70
C PRO A 20 -30.83 12.44 -5.53
N ALA A 21 -29.51 12.60 -5.65
CA ALA A 21 -28.65 11.60 -6.27
C ALA A 21 -28.84 10.26 -5.55
N ASP A 22 -29.24 9.22 -6.28
CA ASP A 22 -29.33 7.86 -5.78
C ASP A 22 -27.99 7.49 -5.14
N LYS A 23 -27.96 7.39 -3.81
CA LYS A 23 -26.81 6.88 -3.07
C LYS A 23 -26.72 5.38 -3.33
N ARG A 24 -26.13 5.02 -4.47
CA ARG A 24 -25.73 3.64 -4.75
C ARG A 24 -24.99 3.10 -3.53
N ALA A 25 -25.42 1.95 -2.99
CA ALA A 25 -24.78 1.34 -1.85
C ALA A 25 -23.27 1.20 -2.11
N ALA A 26 -22.44 1.59 -1.11
CA ALA A 26 -21.00 1.49 -1.23
C ALA A 26 -20.61 0.05 -1.52
N LYS A 27 -19.74 -0.16 -2.53
CA LYS A 27 -19.27 -1.50 -2.86
C LYS A 27 -18.30 -1.98 -1.79
N PRO A 28 -18.24 -3.28 -1.49
CA PRO A 28 -17.20 -3.81 -0.62
C PRO A 28 -15.82 -3.70 -1.30
N PRO A 29 -14.73 -3.57 -0.53
CA PRO A 29 -13.40 -3.46 -1.11
C PRO A 29 -12.86 -4.82 -1.57
N ALA A 30 -12.09 -4.81 -2.66
CA ALA A 30 -11.27 -5.94 -3.08
C ALA A 30 -9.80 -5.53 -3.14
N PHE A 31 -8.91 -6.25 -2.46
CA PHE A 31 -7.48 -5.96 -2.44
C PHE A 31 -6.67 -6.92 -3.31
N TYR A 32 -5.87 -6.38 -4.24
CA TYR A 32 -4.91 -7.15 -5.02
C TYR A 32 -3.49 -6.68 -4.75
N LEU A 33 -2.64 -7.60 -4.26
CA LEU A 33 -1.30 -7.24 -3.79
C LEU A 33 -0.26 -7.58 -4.84
N ALA A 34 0.33 -6.57 -5.48
CA ALA A 34 1.43 -6.74 -6.43
C ALA A 34 2.77 -6.43 -5.73
N GLY A 35 3.77 -7.29 -5.93
CA GLY A 35 5.09 -7.05 -5.38
C GLY A 35 6.08 -8.19 -5.54
N ASP A 36 7.22 -8.02 -4.89
CA ASP A 36 8.31 -9.01 -4.85
C ASP A 36 8.10 -10.07 -3.74
N SER A 37 9.17 -10.79 -3.36
CA SER A 37 9.15 -11.82 -2.31
C SER A 37 8.75 -11.32 -0.92
N THR A 38 8.85 -10.01 -0.66
CA THR A 38 8.43 -9.40 0.62
C THR A 38 6.95 -9.01 0.64
N THR A 39 6.25 -9.15 -0.49
CA THR A 39 4.78 -9.17 -0.57
C THR A 39 4.24 -10.60 -0.69
N ALA A 40 4.97 -11.48 -1.37
CA ALA A 40 4.56 -12.83 -1.73
C ALA A 40 4.15 -13.72 -0.54
N LYS A 41 3.41 -14.78 -0.86
CA LYS A 41 3.08 -15.86 0.09
C LYS A 41 4.34 -16.57 0.60
N GLN A 42 4.20 -17.24 1.74
CA GLN A 42 5.25 -18.09 2.30
C GLN A 42 5.65 -19.19 1.31
N SER A 43 6.96 -19.38 1.13
CA SER A 43 7.58 -20.31 0.19
C SER A 43 9.06 -20.52 0.55
N GLU A 44 9.71 -21.48 -0.08
CA GLU A 44 11.16 -21.60 0.02
C GLU A 44 11.83 -20.38 -0.65
N GLY A 45 12.46 -19.52 0.15
CA GLY A 45 13.11 -18.30 -0.32
C GLY A 45 12.18 -17.10 -0.56
N GLY A 46 10.96 -17.12 -0.02
CA GLY A 46 10.05 -15.98 -0.06
C GLY A 46 9.03 -16.00 1.06
N GLY A 47 8.73 -14.84 1.62
CA GLY A 47 7.88 -14.69 2.78
C GLY A 47 7.63 -13.22 3.03
N GLY A 48 6.42 -12.77 2.74
CA GLY A 48 6.05 -11.36 2.77
C GLY A 48 4.94 -11.02 3.75
N TRP A 49 4.63 -9.73 3.83
CA TRP A 49 3.53 -9.21 4.65
C TRP A 49 2.14 -9.48 4.04
N GLY A 50 2.07 -9.82 2.74
CA GLY A 50 0.83 -9.79 1.97
C GLY A 50 -0.27 -10.70 2.51
N ASN A 51 0.03 -11.97 2.81
CA ASN A 51 -0.97 -12.87 3.38
C ASN A 51 -1.39 -12.48 4.81
N GLY A 52 -0.45 -11.95 5.61
CA GLY A 52 -0.79 -11.40 6.92
C GLY A 52 -1.74 -10.21 6.82
N PHE A 53 -1.53 -9.29 5.87
CA PHE A 53 -2.47 -8.20 5.59
C PHE A 53 -3.85 -8.72 5.22
N LEU A 54 -3.92 -9.67 4.27
CA LEU A 54 -5.20 -10.25 3.82
C LEU A 54 -5.94 -11.01 4.92
N SER A 55 -5.21 -11.58 5.90
CA SER A 55 -5.82 -12.31 7.03
C SER A 55 -6.71 -11.43 7.92
N PHE A 56 -6.52 -10.11 7.88
CA PHE A 56 -7.36 -9.17 8.61
C PHE A 56 -8.62 -8.77 7.86
N LEU A 57 -8.78 -9.11 6.57
CA LEU A 57 -10.00 -8.75 5.83
C LEU A 57 -11.22 -9.51 6.36
N LYS A 58 -12.34 -8.81 6.41
CA LYS A 58 -13.65 -9.33 6.81
C LYS A 58 -14.63 -9.24 5.65
N SER A 59 -15.34 -10.32 5.39
CA SER A 59 -16.45 -10.35 4.43
C SER A 59 -17.43 -9.20 4.66
N PRO A 60 -17.91 -8.51 3.60
CA PRO A 60 -17.80 -8.87 2.18
C PRO A 60 -16.50 -8.45 1.47
N ALA A 61 -15.50 -7.92 2.17
CA ALA A 61 -14.20 -7.65 1.55
C ALA A 61 -13.48 -8.94 1.18
N LYS A 62 -12.69 -8.86 0.11
CA LYS A 62 -11.87 -9.98 -0.38
C LYS A 62 -10.48 -9.50 -0.77
N GLY A 63 -9.54 -10.42 -0.94
CA GLY A 63 -8.29 -10.07 -1.59
C GLY A 63 -7.46 -11.27 -2.03
N THR A 64 -6.52 -10.99 -2.92
CA THR A 64 -5.62 -11.96 -3.53
C THR A 64 -4.21 -11.43 -3.50
N ASN A 65 -3.27 -12.26 -3.04
CA ASN A 65 -1.86 -11.93 -3.07
C ASN A 65 -1.24 -12.40 -4.39
N TYR A 66 -0.81 -11.43 -5.20
CA TYR A 66 -0.10 -11.65 -6.46
C TYR A 66 1.40 -11.39 -6.34
N GLY A 67 1.96 -11.27 -5.14
CA GLY A 67 3.39 -11.13 -4.94
C GLY A 67 4.16 -12.34 -5.51
N VAL A 68 5.28 -12.07 -6.18
CA VAL A 68 6.11 -13.10 -6.83
C VAL A 68 7.57 -12.92 -6.44
N ASN A 69 8.20 -14.02 -6.01
CA ASN A 69 9.56 -14.00 -5.52
C ASN A 69 10.57 -13.49 -6.57
N GLY A 70 11.56 -12.72 -6.10
CA GLY A 70 12.71 -12.31 -6.89
C GLY A 70 12.40 -11.32 -8.03
N ARG A 71 11.18 -10.79 -8.12
CA ARG A 71 10.80 -9.89 -9.21
C ARG A 71 11.21 -8.45 -8.94
N THR A 72 11.70 -7.81 -9.99
CA THR A 72 11.80 -6.35 -10.11
C THR A 72 10.52 -5.81 -10.72
N THR A 73 10.35 -4.49 -10.75
CA THR A 73 9.29 -3.84 -11.52
C THR A 73 9.30 -4.25 -13.00
N VAL A 74 10.48 -4.48 -13.59
CA VAL A 74 10.65 -4.91 -14.99
C VAL A 74 10.25 -6.37 -15.18
N ASP A 75 10.83 -7.28 -14.40
CA ASP A 75 10.59 -8.73 -14.50
C ASP A 75 9.13 -9.08 -14.19
N TYR A 76 8.49 -8.32 -13.31
CA TYR A 76 7.09 -8.52 -12.97
C TYR A 76 6.15 -8.23 -14.14
N VAL A 77 6.46 -7.19 -14.93
CA VAL A 77 5.71 -6.83 -16.13
C VAL A 77 6.03 -7.77 -17.28
N SER A 78 7.31 -7.96 -17.61
CA SER A 78 7.74 -8.80 -18.73
C SER A 78 7.37 -10.27 -18.55
N GLY A 79 7.32 -10.74 -17.30
CA GLY A 79 6.90 -12.10 -16.94
C GLY A 79 5.37 -12.33 -16.96
N GLY A 80 4.56 -11.32 -17.31
CA GLY A 80 3.10 -11.45 -17.43
C GLY A 80 2.32 -11.37 -16.10
N TYR A 81 2.99 -11.29 -14.96
CA TYR A 81 2.33 -11.21 -13.65
C TYR A 81 1.48 -9.94 -13.50
N TRP A 82 1.94 -8.82 -14.07
CA TRP A 82 1.16 -7.59 -14.10
C TRP A 82 -0.13 -7.72 -14.92
N ALA A 83 -0.10 -8.49 -16.02
CA ALA A 83 -1.31 -8.76 -16.81
C ALA A 83 -2.35 -9.53 -15.98
N THR A 84 -1.91 -10.47 -15.13
CA THR A 84 -2.80 -11.18 -14.19
C THR A 84 -3.47 -10.23 -13.20
N VAL A 85 -2.72 -9.29 -12.60
CA VAL A 85 -3.27 -8.29 -11.69
C VAL A 85 -4.30 -7.42 -12.40
N LYS A 86 -3.97 -6.88 -13.59
CA LYS A 86 -4.89 -6.06 -14.38
C LYS A 86 -6.16 -6.82 -14.74
N LYS A 87 -6.07 -8.09 -15.11
CA LYS A 87 -7.24 -8.93 -15.36
C LYS A 87 -8.14 -9.04 -14.12
N ALA A 88 -7.56 -9.32 -12.95
CA ALA A 88 -8.31 -9.41 -11.70
C ALA A 88 -9.03 -8.10 -11.35
N VAL A 89 -8.37 -6.96 -11.61
CA VAL A 89 -8.96 -5.62 -11.46
C VAL A 89 -10.16 -5.45 -12.39
N THR A 90 -9.98 -5.64 -13.69
CA THR A 90 -11.06 -5.52 -14.70
C THR A 90 -12.26 -6.40 -14.35
N ASP A 91 -12.02 -7.63 -13.93
CA ASP A 91 -13.07 -8.58 -13.57
C ASP A 91 -13.84 -8.18 -12.29
N SER A 92 -13.32 -7.25 -11.47
CA SER A 92 -13.86 -6.94 -10.14
C SER A 92 -14.42 -5.54 -9.98
N VAL A 93 -13.97 -4.54 -10.75
CA VAL A 93 -14.38 -3.14 -10.59
C VAL A 93 -15.88 -2.90 -10.77
N LYS A 94 -16.59 -3.81 -11.44
CA LYS A 94 -18.07 -3.75 -11.55
C LYS A 94 -18.75 -3.86 -10.18
N ASP A 95 -18.25 -4.76 -9.33
CA ASP A 95 -18.93 -5.21 -8.11
C ASP A 95 -18.20 -4.81 -6.82
N PHE A 96 -16.92 -4.41 -6.92
CA PHE A 96 -16.07 -4.04 -5.79
C PHE A 96 -15.42 -2.66 -5.98
N ASP A 97 -15.10 -1.99 -4.88
CA ASP A 97 -14.13 -0.90 -4.88
C ASP A 97 -12.73 -1.54 -4.80
N VAL A 98 -12.03 -1.59 -5.95
CA VAL A 98 -10.79 -2.35 -6.07
C VAL A 98 -9.59 -1.50 -5.66
N TYR A 99 -8.77 -2.03 -4.76
CA TYR A 99 -7.50 -1.47 -4.33
C TYR A 99 -6.35 -2.37 -4.77
N VAL A 100 -5.28 -1.76 -5.30
CA VAL A 100 -4.06 -2.50 -5.68
C VAL A 100 -2.87 -1.94 -4.91
N THR A 101 -2.33 -2.70 -3.96
CA THR A 101 -1.08 -2.33 -3.32
C THR A 101 0.09 -2.72 -4.21
N ILE A 102 1.05 -1.84 -4.42
CA ILE A 102 2.21 -2.07 -5.30
C ILE A 102 3.48 -1.83 -4.49
N GLN A 103 4.27 -2.88 -4.26
CA GLN A 103 5.51 -2.82 -3.48
C GLN A 103 6.68 -3.54 -4.18
N PHE A 104 7.68 -2.78 -4.61
CA PHE A 104 8.92 -3.28 -5.18
C PHE A 104 10.12 -2.49 -4.62
N GLY A 105 11.34 -2.94 -4.92
CA GLY A 105 12.56 -2.23 -4.53
C GLY A 105 13.69 -3.17 -4.13
N HIS A 106 13.39 -4.30 -3.46
CA HIS A 106 14.43 -5.21 -2.96
C HIS A 106 15.29 -5.82 -4.06
N ASN A 107 14.67 -6.12 -5.21
CA ASN A 107 15.37 -6.65 -6.37
C ASN A 107 15.77 -5.54 -7.34
N ASP A 108 14.97 -4.47 -7.49
CA ASP A 108 15.28 -3.35 -8.37
C ASP A 108 16.57 -2.63 -7.97
N GLN A 109 16.87 -2.57 -6.67
CA GLN A 109 18.11 -2.00 -6.15
C GLN A 109 19.39 -2.76 -6.58
N LYS A 110 19.26 -4.05 -6.91
CA LYS A 110 20.41 -4.91 -7.10
C LYS A 110 21.19 -4.50 -8.36
N PRO A 111 22.51 -4.21 -8.27
CA PRO A 111 23.29 -3.73 -9.40
C PRO A 111 23.20 -4.64 -10.64
N GLU A 112 23.15 -5.96 -10.44
CA GLU A 112 23.04 -6.95 -11.51
C GLU A 112 21.71 -6.89 -12.29
N LYS A 113 20.69 -6.24 -11.75
CA LYS A 113 19.43 -5.99 -12.45
C LYS A 113 19.49 -4.79 -13.39
N ASN A 114 20.50 -3.92 -13.25
CA ASN A 114 20.73 -2.76 -14.10
C ASN A 114 19.49 -1.85 -14.24
N ILE A 115 18.77 -1.61 -13.13
CA ILE A 115 17.63 -0.70 -13.07
C ILE A 115 18.07 0.56 -12.34
N SER A 116 18.05 1.71 -13.05
CA SER A 116 18.34 3.00 -12.41
C SER A 116 17.20 3.43 -11.49
N LEU A 117 17.49 4.31 -10.53
CA LEU A 117 16.48 4.88 -9.63
C LEU A 117 15.37 5.64 -10.39
N ASP A 118 15.72 6.34 -11.47
CA ASP A 118 14.75 7.05 -12.32
C ASP A 118 13.87 6.07 -13.11
N GLN A 119 14.44 4.96 -13.60
CA GLN A 119 13.67 3.91 -14.25
C GLN A 119 12.72 3.23 -13.26
N TYR A 120 13.19 2.92 -12.05
CA TYR A 120 12.37 2.35 -10.99
C TYR A 120 11.20 3.27 -10.61
N GLN A 121 11.45 4.56 -10.41
CA GLN A 121 10.39 5.56 -10.16
C GLN A 121 9.37 5.58 -11.31
N THR A 122 9.86 5.67 -12.55
CA THR A 122 9.01 5.69 -13.76
C THR A 122 8.14 4.44 -13.84
N ASN A 123 8.71 3.27 -13.56
CA ASN A 123 8.00 2.00 -13.57
C ASN A 123 6.86 1.99 -12.54
N LEU A 124 7.14 2.35 -11.28
CA LEU A 124 6.11 2.43 -10.24
C LEU A 124 4.98 3.41 -10.62
N GLY A 125 5.35 4.56 -11.18
CA GLY A 125 4.38 5.55 -11.67
C GLY A 125 3.49 4.99 -12.78
N ASN A 126 4.05 4.25 -13.73
CA ASN A 126 3.31 3.61 -14.82
C ASN A 126 2.36 2.53 -14.29
N LEU A 127 2.82 1.67 -13.37
CA LEU A 127 1.96 0.66 -12.74
C LEU A 127 0.76 1.32 -12.04
N ALA A 128 0.97 2.40 -11.30
CA ALA A 128 -0.12 3.15 -10.66
C ALA A 128 -1.09 3.77 -11.68
N LYS A 129 -0.57 4.40 -12.74
CA LYS A 129 -1.40 4.99 -13.82
C LYS A 129 -2.27 3.93 -14.51
N GLU A 130 -1.73 2.73 -14.74
CA GLU A 130 -2.47 1.64 -15.36
C GLU A 130 -3.62 1.14 -14.48
N ILE A 131 -3.45 1.05 -13.16
CA ILE A 131 -4.55 0.68 -12.24
C ILE A 131 -5.63 1.76 -12.22
N LYS A 132 -5.25 3.03 -12.21
CA LYS A 132 -6.20 4.15 -12.31
C LYS A 132 -7.02 4.10 -13.59
N ALA A 133 -6.36 3.80 -14.72
CA ALA A 133 -7.02 3.67 -16.02
C ALA A 133 -8.06 2.53 -16.05
N LEU A 134 -7.90 1.51 -15.21
CA LEU A 134 -8.88 0.42 -15.04
C LEU A 134 -10.01 0.74 -14.05
N GLY A 135 -10.04 1.96 -13.48
CA GLY A 135 -11.07 2.39 -12.53
C GLY A 135 -10.86 1.86 -11.09
N ALA A 136 -9.64 1.47 -10.74
CA ALA A 136 -9.26 1.01 -9.41
C ALA A 136 -8.29 1.98 -8.72
N THR A 137 -8.10 1.79 -7.42
CA THR A 137 -7.28 2.65 -6.56
C THR A 137 -5.92 2.02 -6.30
N PRO A 138 -4.83 2.50 -6.93
CA PRO A 138 -3.49 2.07 -6.55
C PRO A 138 -3.06 2.65 -5.21
N ILE A 139 -2.31 1.87 -4.43
CA ILE A 139 -1.59 2.32 -3.25
C ILE A 139 -0.12 1.92 -3.42
N LEU A 140 0.78 2.90 -3.55
CA LEU A 140 2.21 2.61 -3.57
C LEU A 140 2.70 2.36 -2.14
N VAL A 141 3.44 1.28 -1.95
CA VAL A 141 3.98 0.88 -0.65
C VAL A 141 5.49 0.94 -0.73
N THR A 142 6.13 1.77 0.11
CA THR A 142 7.60 1.82 0.17
C THR A 142 8.15 0.45 0.61
N PRO A 143 9.31 0.00 0.11
CA PRO A 143 9.77 -1.37 0.35
C PRO A 143 10.00 -1.64 1.84
N LEU A 144 9.54 -2.79 2.32
CA LEU A 144 9.75 -3.24 3.71
C LEU A 144 11.24 -3.10 4.12
N THR A 145 11.51 -2.69 5.37
CA THR A 145 12.89 -2.63 5.86
C THR A 145 13.50 -4.04 5.95
N ARG A 146 14.80 -4.17 5.67
CA ARG A 146 15.55 -5.36 6.06
C ARG A 146 15.87 -5.31 7.54
N ARG A 147 15.87 -6.47 8.20
CA ARG A 147 16.16 -6.60 9.64
C ARG A 147 17.66 -6.75 9.87
N SER A 148 18.45 -5.95 9.17
CA SER A 148 19.92 -5.95 9.23
C SER A 148 20.40 -4.81 10.12
N PHE A 149 21.24 -5.13 11.10
CA PHE A 149 21.77 -4.15 12.05
C PHE A 149 23.26 -3.94 11.81
N SER A 150 23.73 -2.74 12.14
CA SER A 150 25.14 -2.39 12.24
C SER A 150 25.34 -1.58 13.51
N ASN A 151 26.16 -2.07 14.44
CA ASN A 151 26.39 -1.44 15.74
C ASN A 151 25.09 -1.11 16.50
N GLY A 152 24.12 -2.03 16.50
CA GLY A 152 22.83 -1.86 17.18
C GLY A 152 21.82 -0.94 16.48
N VAL A 153 22.16 -0.41 15.30
CA VAL A 153 21.28 0.46 14.50
C VAL A 153 20.81 -0.26 13.25
N VAL A 154 19.51 -0.17 12.95
CA VAL A 154 18.95 -0.75 11.72
C VAL A 154 19.54 -0.05 10.49
N THR A 155 20.12 -0.84 9.59
CA THR A 155 20.69 -0.35 8.34
C THR A 155 19.58 0.16 7.41
N ASN A 156 19.65 1.43 7.01
CA ASN A 156 18.70 2.01 6.06
C ASN A 156 19.13 1.79 4.59
N ASN A 157 19.22 0.53 4.17
CA ASN A 157 19.72 0.17 2.84
C ASN A 157 18.69 0.31 1.71
N LEU A 158 17.47 0.79 1.97
CA LEU A 158 16.43 1.01 0.95
C LEU A 158 15.95 2.47 0.91
N ALA A 159 16.78 3.40 1.40
CA ALA A 159 16.44 4.82 1.51
C ALA A 159 16.09 5.42 0.14
N ASN A 160 16.90 5.12 -0.87
CA ASN A 160 16.71 5.62 -2.23
C ASN A 160 15.41 5.08 -2.84
N GLU A 161 15.14 3.78 -2.70
CA GLU A 161 13.95 3.13 -3.24
C GLU A 161 12.68 3.63 -2.52
N ARG A 162 12.76 3.88 -1.21
CA ARG A 162 11.70 4.57 -0.45
C ARG A 162 11.42 5.95 -1.03
N GLU A 163 12.45 6.78 -1.22
CA GLU A 163 12.31 8.13 -1.77
C GLU A 163 11.71 8.11 -3.17
N ARG A 164 12.19 7.21 -4.04
CA ARG A 164 11.67 7.05 -5.41
C ARG A 164 10.24 6.52 -5.47
N THR A 165 9.84 5.67 -4.52
CA THR A 165 8.44 5.25 -4.39
C THR A 165 7.54 6.45 -4.03
N ILE A 166 7.96 7.28 -3.08
CA ILE A 166 7.21 8.48 -2.67
C ILE A 166 7.17 9.52 -3.81
N ALA A 167 8.27 9.69 -4.53
CA ALA A 167 8.32 10.56 -5.71
C ALA A 167 7.36 10.09 -6.80
N ALA A 168 7.35 8.79 -7.13
CA ALA A 168 6.39 8.20 -8.07
C ALA A 168 4.94 8.42 -7.62
N ALA A 169 4.66 8.25 -6.32
CA ALA A 169 3.34 8.48 -5.76
C ALA A 169 2.91 9.95 -5.93
N THR A 170 3.82 10.88 -5.63
CA THR A 170 3.59 12.33 -5.74
C THR A 170 3.34 12.74 -7.19
N GLU A 171 4.20 12.31 -8.12
CA GLU A 171 4.10 12.61 -9.55
C GLU A 171 2.77 12.13 -10.13
N THR A 172 2.33 10.93 -9.72
CA THR A 172 1.11 10.32 -10.23
C THR A 172 -0.14 10.67 -9.44
N LYS A 173 -0.03 11.48 -8.37
CA LYS A 173 -1.11 11.78 -7.42
C LYS A 173 -1.76 10.51 -6.87
N THR A 174 -0.92 9.55 -6.49
CA THR A 174 -1.31 8.23 -5.97
C THR A 174 -1.11 8.21 -4.46
N THR A 175 -2.06 7.61 -3.73
CA THR A 175 -1.88 7.36 -2.29
C THR A 175 -0.65 6.48 -2.09
N TYR A 176 0.17 6.81 -1.10
CA TYR A 176 1.24 5.93 -0.64
C TYR A 176 1.16 5.69 0.86
N ILE A 177 1.70 4.55 1.27
CA ILE A 177 2.01 4.25 2.66
C ILE A 177 3.52 4.04 2.81
N ASP A 178 4.07 4.59 3.90
CA ASP A 178 5.50 4.52 4.14
C ASP A 178 5.87 3.35 5.05
N LEU A 179 5.75 2.14 4.50
CA LEU A 179 6.10 0.92 5.21
C LEU A 179 7.59 0.88 5.59
N ASN A 180 8.48 1.36 4.73
CA ASN A 180 9.92 1.39 5.00
C ASN A 180 10.25 2.16 6.30
N LEU A 181 9.78 3.41 6.44
CA LEU A 181 10.04 4.21 7.63
C LEU A 181 9.47 3.55 8.89
N ASN A 182 8.20 3.14 8.83
CA ASN A 182 7.50 2.62 10.00
C ASN A 182 8.01 1.23 10.41
N SER A 183 8.33 0.36 9.44
CA SER A 183 8.95 -0.93 9.73
C SER A 183 10.36 -0.77 10.29
N ARG A 184 11.16 0.20 9.80
CA ARG A 184 12.50 0.49 10.34
C ARG A 184 12.44 0.98 11.78
N LYS A 185 11.50 1.88 12.10
CA LYS A 185 11.24 2.33 13.47
C LYS A 185 10.82 1.17 14.38
N PHE A 186 9.90 0.33 13.90
CA PHE A 186 9.45 -0.84 14.64
C PHE A 186 10.62 -1.80 14.94
N VAL A 187 11.38 -2.18 13.90
CA VAL A 187 12.55 -3.07 13.99
C VAL A 187 13.61 -2.50 14.94
N GLN A 188 13.88 -1.19 14.87
CA GLN A 188 14.83 -0.55 15.79
C GLN A 188 14.37 -0.64 17.25
N ALA A 189 13.09 -0.36 17.51
CA ALA A 189 12.55 -0.33 18.86
C ALA A 189 12.49 -1.71 19.52
N ILE A 190 12.23 -2.77 18.75
CA ILE A 190 12.19 -4.14 19.28
C ILE A 190 13.57 -4.77 19.46
N GLY A 191 14.61 -4.20 18.83
CA GLY A 191 15.99 -4.70 18.87
C GLY A 191 16.23 -5.88 17.95
N GLU A 192 17.52 -6.21 17.75
CA GLU A 192 18.00 -7.20 16.78
C GLU A 192 17.44 -8.61 17.03
N ASP A 193 17.58 -9.14 18.25
CA ASP A 193 17.13 -10.49 18.59
C ASP A 193 15.64 -10.70 18.29
N LYS A 194 14.79 -9.76 18.72
CA LYS A 194 13.34 -9.83 18.48
C LYS A 194 12.98 -9.55 17.03
N ALA A 195 13.75 -8.72 16.31
CA ALA A 195 13.54 -8.55 14.89
C ALA A 195 13.88 -9.84 14.11
N HIS A 196 14.96 -10.52 14.47
CA HIS A 196 15.38 -11.77 13.83
C HIS A 196 14.45 -12.94 14.11
N SER A 197 13.66 -12.91 15.18
CA SER A 197 12.60 -13.90 15.39
C SER A 197 11.51 -13.87 14.31
N TYR A 198 11.43 -12.80 13.50
CA TYR A 198 10.55 -12.72 12.33
C TYR A 198 11.20 -13.13 11.02
N ASN A 199 12.48 -13.51 11.01
CA ASN A 199 13.15 -13.97 9.80
C ASN A 199 12.61 -15.33 9.36
N LEU A 200 12.51 -15.54 8.05
CA LEU A 200 12.15 -16.84 7.46
C LEU A 200 13.18 -17.92 7.81
N LYS A 201 14.47 -17.56 7.79
CA LYS A 201 15.62 -18.36 8.22
C LYS A 201 16.56 -17.47 9.02
N ALA A 202 17.38 -18.04 9.91
CA ALA A 202 18.24 -17.25 10.80
C ALA A 202 19.13 -16.22 10.06
N ASP A 203 19.64 -16.58 8.88
CA ASP A 203 20.49 -15.75 8.02
C ASP A 203 19.72 -14.90 6.99
N ASP A 204 18.39 -14.97 6.97
CA ASP A 204 17.53 -14.26 6.03
C ASP A 204 16.89 -13.01 6.65
N ASN A 205 17.62 -11.91 6.57
CA ASN A 205 17.16 -10.60 7.05
C ASN A 205 16.15 -9.89 6.12
N THR A 206 15.72 -10.55 5.03
CA THR A 206 14.77 -9.98 4.06
C THR A 206 13.39 -10.59 4.22
N HIS A 207 13.28 -11.92 4.13
CA HIS A 207 11.98 -12.59 4.11
C HIS A 207 11.45 -12.86 5.51
N LEU A 208 10.14 -12.69 5.66
CA LEU A 208 9.41 -12.88 6.90
C LEU A 208 8.96 -14.33 7.05
N ASN A 209 9.02 -14.87 8.26
CA ASN A 209 8.29 -16.09 8.60
C ASN A 209 6.78 -15.83 8.74
N ALA A 210 6.01 -16.86 9.13
CA ALA A 210 4.56 -16.76 9.28
C ALA A 210 4.13 -15.70 10.31
N GLU A 211 4.82 -15.60 11.45
CA GLU A 211 4.51 -14.61 12.48
C GLU A 211 4.85 -13.19 12.00
N GLY A 212 6.03 -13.00 11.41
CA GLY A 212 6.42 -11.75 10.78
C GLY A 212 5.42 -11.30 9.71
N SER A 213 4.90 -12.23 8.90
CA SER A 213 3.85 -11.94 7.93
C SER A 213 2.64 -11.27 8.59
N VAL A 214 2.17 -11.78 9.73
CA VAL A 214 1.04 -11.21 10.48
C VAL A 214 1.38 -9.85 11.08
N VAL A 215 2.54 -9.71 11.73
CA VAL A 215 2.97 -8.46 12.38
C VAL A 215 3.14 -7.33 11.36
N PHE A 216 3.93 -7.55 10.31
CA PHE A 216 4.14 -6.54 9.28
C PHE A 216 2.91 -6.37 8.39
N GLY A 217 2.10 -7.41 8.20
CA GLY A 217 0.79 -7.32 7.55
C GLY A 217 -0.19 -6.43 8.32
N ARG A 218 -0.16 -6.49 9.66
CA ARG A 218 -0.94 -5.58 10.51
C ARG A 218 -0.46 -4.15 10.40
N LEU A 219 0.86 -3.93 10.39
CA LEU A 219 1.42 -2.60 10.16
C LEU A 219 0.95 -2.01 8.82
N VAL A 220 0.96 -2.81 7.74
CA VAL A 220 0.43 -2.37 6.44
C VAL A 220 -1.07 -2.06 6.54
N ALA A 221 -1.87 -2.90 7.21
CA ALA A 221 -3.29 -2.64 7.40
C ALA A 221 -3.53 -1.31 8.12
N ASP A 222 -2.83 -1.05 9.23
CA ASP A 222 -2.96 0.19 9.98
C ASP A 222 -2.56 1.41 9.13
N LEU A 223 -1.47 1.32 8.36
CA LEU A 223 -1.05 2.38 7.45
C LEU A 223 -2.07 2.65 6.33
N VAL A 224 -2.68 1.59 5.76
CA VAL A 224 -3.77 1.75 4.78
C VAL A 224 -4.96 2.43 5.44
N LEU A 225 -5.38 1.99 6.64
CA LEU A 225 -6.52 2.55 7.35
C LEU A 225 -6.32 4.02 7.79
N GLN A 226 -5.07 4.46 7.99
CA GLN A 226 -4.76 5.88 8.20
C GLN A 226 -4.98 6.74 6.94
N LYS A 227 -4.86 6.16 5.75
CA LYS A 227 -5.09 6.86 4.47
C LYS A 227 -6.53 6.71 3.98
N GLU A 228 -7.13 5.56 4.24
CA GLU A 228 -8.43 5.13 3.71
C GLU A 228 -9.35 4.72 4.89
N THR A 229 -9.65 5.66 5.77
CA THR A 229 -10.40 5.41 7.02
C THR A 229 -11.76 4.75 6.83
N GLN A 230 -12.38 4.96 5.66
CA GLN A 230 -13.65 4.34 5.27
C GLN A 230 -13.56 2.80 5.17
N LEU A 231 -12.35 2.24 5.09
CA LEU A 231 -12.14 0.79 4.99
C LEU A 231 -12.16 0.07 6.35
N ALA A 232 -12.18 0.80 7.48
CA ALA A 232 -12.02 0.22 8.81
C ALA A 232 -13.03 -0.89 9.17
N SER A 233 -14.27 -0.77 8.70
CA SER A 233 -15.33 -1.78 8.95
C SER A 233 -15.11 -3.11 8.24
N TYR A 234 -14.20 -3.14 7.26
CA TYR A 234 -13.84 -4.33 6.47
C TYR A 234 -12.59 -5.05 6.98
N PHE A 235 -12.02 -4.59 8.09
CA PHE A 235 -10.88 -5.23 8.75
C PHE A 235 -11.28 -5.72 10.14
N ASN A 236 -10.90 -6.95 10.49
CA ASN A 236 -10.92 -7.41 11.86
C ASN A 236 -9.96 -6.54 12.69
N ALA A 237 -10.48 -5.97 13.76
CA ALA A 237 -9.67 -5.24 14.71
C ALA A 237 -8.67 -6.18 15.38
N ASN A 238 -7.43 -5.73 15.55
CA ASN A 238 -6.43 -6.35 16.40
C ASN A 238 -5.74 -5.24 17.19
N LYS A 239 -6.50 -4.64 18.11
CA LYS A 239 -6.07 -3.45 18.84
C LYS A 239 -4.79 -3.71 19.63
N THR A 240 -4.67 -4.89 20.27
CA THR A 240 -3.48 -5.27 21.02
C THR A 240 -2.23 -5.23 20.14
N LEU A 241 -2.25 -5.90 18.99
CA LEU A 241 -1.10 -5.90 18.08
C LEU A 241 -0.80 -4.50 17.52
N SER A 242 -1.84 -3.74 17.13
CA SER A 242 -1.66 -2.35 16.70
C SER A 242 -1.03 -1.49 17.78
N ASP A 243 -1.53 -1.55 19.02
CA ASP A 243 -1.01 -0.76 20.14
C ASP A 243 0.47 -1.11 20.41
N GLU A 244 0.84 -2.39 20.37
CA GLU A 244 2.22 -2.83 20.53
C GLU A 244 3.14 -2.29 19.43
N ILE A 245 2.73 -2.41 18.16
CA ILE A 245 3.47 -1.91 17.00
C ILE A 245 3.66 -0.39 17.11
N TRP A 246 2.57 0.36 17.32
CA TRP A 246 2.63 1.82 17.33
C TRP A 246 3.31 2.38 18.58
N LYS A 247 3.20 1.71 19.74
CA LYS A 247 4.00 2.05 20.93
C LYS A 247 5.49 1.94 20.63
N ALA A 248 5.92 0.84 20.00
CA ALA A 248 7.31 0.63 19.61
C ALA A 248 7.76 1.71 18.59
N ILE A 249 7.00 1.91 17.51
CA ILE A 249 7.31 2.92 16.48
C ILE A 249 7.45 4.33 17.09
N ASN A 250 6.54 4.73 17.97
CA ASN A 250 6.54 6.07 18.57
C ASN A 250 7.66 6.28 19.60
N SER A 251 8.20 5.19 20.16
CA SER A 251 9.39 5.24 21.03
C SER A 251 10.72 5.24 20.28
N SER A 252 10.70 4.94 18.98
CA SER A 252 11.90 4.83 18.16
C SER A 252 12.46 6.20 17.74
N THR A 253 13.78 6.34 17.83
CA THR A 253 14.50 7.58 17.46
C THR A 253 15.11 7.57 16.06
N VAL A 254 14.94 6.49 15.28
CA VAL A 254 15.48 6.36 13.90
C VAL A 254 14.51 6.76 12.80
#